data_AF-A0A2K3L4B4-F1
#
_entry.id   AF-A0A2K3L4B4-F1
#
_cell.length_a   1.000
_cell.length_b   1.000
_cell.length_c   1.000
_cell.angle_alpha   90.00
_cell.angle_beta   90.00
_cell.angle_gamma   90.00
#
_symmetry.space_group_name_H-M   'P 1'
#
loop_
_entity.id
_entity.type
_entity.pdbx_description
1 polymer ?
#
loop_
_entity_poly.entity_id
_entity_poly.type
_entity_poly.pdbx_seq_one_letter_code
_entity_poly.pdbx_strand_id
1 'polypeptide(L)' 'MVVKVYGPHCASAKRVLVCLIEKEIEFEVVPINVLEGEHKNPEYLKLQ' A
#
# COMPACT_ATOMS: atom_id res chain seq x y z
N MET A 1 16.17 4.50 -1.62
CA MET A 1 15.12 4.03 -0.70
C MET A 1 13.81 4.21 -1.45
N VAL A 2 13.15 3.12 -1.85
CA VAL A 2 11.97 3.16 -2.75
C VAL A 2 10.69 3.27 -1.92
N VAL A 3 9.70 4.02 -2.40
CA VAL A 3 8.41 4.17 -1.74
C VAL A 3 7.66 2.84 -1.77
N LYS A 4 7.11 2.40 -0.64
CA LYS A 4 6.29 1.18 -0.56
C LYS A 4 4.84 1.54 -0.28
N VAL A 5 3.94 1.07 -1.12
CA VAL A 5 2.50 1.24 -0.94
C VAL A 5 1.91 -0.07 -0.42
N TYR A 6 1.53 -0.06 0.84
CA TYR A 6 0.88 -1.19 1.50
C TYR A 6 -0.64 -1.05 1.39
N GLY A 7 -1.32 -2.07 0.86
CA GLY A 7 -2.77 -2.05 0.86
C GLY A 7 -3.44 -3.15 0.02
N PRO A 8 -4.76 -3.31 0.17
CA PRO A 8 -5.54 -4.22 -0.65
C PRO A 8 -5.68 -3.70 -2.08
N HIS A 9 -6.07 -4.58 -3.01
CA HIS A 9 -6.40 -4.21 -4.39
C HIS A 9 -7.77 -3.50 -4.49
N CYS A 10 -7.94 -2.37 -3.80
CA CYS A 10 -9.18 -1.58 -3.78
C CYS A 10 -8.95 -0.10 -4.12
N ALA A 11 -10.04 0.68 -4.13
CA ALA A 11 -10.03 2.07 -4.58
C ALA A 11 -9.04 2.96 -3.80
N SER A 12 -8.85 2.76 -2.49
CA SER A 12 -7.95 3.60 -1.69
C SER A 12 -6.49 3.44 -2.09
N ALA A 13 -5.98 2.21 -2.17
CA ALA A 13 -4.61 1.94 -2.59
C ALA A 13 -4.38 2.39 -4.05
N LYS A 14 -5.33 2.11 -4.94
CA LYS A 14 -5.23 2.50 -6.36
C LYS A 14 -5.09 4.01 -6.58
N ARG A 15 -5.77 4.84 -5.78
CA ARG A 15 -5.62 6.31 -5.87
C ARG A 15 -4.18 6.75 -5.61
N VAL A 16 -3.51 6.16 -4.61
CA VAL A 16 -2.11 6.45 -4.31
C VAL A 16 -1.21 6.04 -5.48
N LEU A 17 -1.42 4.84 -6.03
CA LEU A 17 -0.63 4.33 -7.16
C LEU A 17 -0.74 5.25 -8.38
N VAL A 18 -1.94 5.71 -8.73
CA VAL A 18 -2.14 6.64 -9.86
C VAL A 18 -1.36 7.93 -9.65
N CYS A 19 -1.42 8.52 -8.45
CA CYS A 19 -0.65 9.73 -8.17
C CYS A 19 0.87 9.50 -8.26
N LEU A 20 1.39 8.36 -7.79
CA LEU A 20 2.81 8.06 -7.89
C LEU A 20 3.26 7.85 -9.35
N ILE A 21 2.42 7.20 -10.17
CA ILE A 21 2.63 7.06 -11.61
C ILE A 21 2.65 8.42 -12.30
N GLU A 22 1.66 9.29 -12.04
CA GLU A 22 1.58 10.64 -12.61
C GLU A 22 2.76 11.55 -12.23
N LYS A 23 3.41 11.25 -11.11
CA LYS A 23 4.59 11.98 -10.62
C LYS A 23 5.91 11.33 -11.00
N GLU A 24 5.88 10.24 -11.77
CA GLU A 24 7.07 9.48 -12.17
C GLU A 24 7.93 9.05 -10.96
N ILE A 25 7.29 8.75 -9.83
CA ILE A 25 7.96 8.30 -8.61
C ILE A 25 8.11 6.78 -8.67
N GLU A 26 9.30 6.26 -8.43
CA GLU A 26 9.52 4.81 -8.28
C GLU A 26 8.89 4.28 -6.99
N PHE A 27 8.10 3.22 -7.10
CA PHE A 27 7.44 2.58 -5.95
C PHE A 27 7.33 1.06 -6.10
N GLU A 28 7.13 0.39 -4.97
CA GLU A 28 6.75 -1.01 -4.87
C GLU A 28 5.36 -1.13 -4.26
N VAL A 29 4.61 -2.15 -4.66
CA VAL A 29 3.29 -2.48 -4.08
C VAL A 29 3.45 -3.68 -3.16
N VAL A 30 3.01 -3.54 -1.91
CA VAL A 30 2.94 -4.63 -0.94
C VAL A 30 1.47 -4.99 -0.73
N PRO A 31 1.00 -6.14 -1.25
CA PRO A 31 -0.41 -6.53 -1.11
C PRO A 31 -0.74 -6.82 0.35
N ILE A 32 -1.94 -6.39 0.78
CA ILE A 32 -2.47 -6.65 2.12
C ILE A 32 -3.84 -7.31 1.98
N ASN A 33 -3.96 -8.53 2.47
CA ASN A 33 -5.21 -9.27 2.53
C ASN A 33 -6.05 -8.78 3.72
N VAL A 34 -6.98 -7.87 3.43
CA VAL A 34 -7.90 -7.34 4.44
C VAL A 34 -8.94 -8.36 4.89
N LEU A 35 -9.26 -9.37 4.07
CA LEU A 35 -10.21 -10.43 4.42
C LEU A 35 -9.63 -11.38 5.46
N GLU A 36 -8.33 -11.67 5.36
CA GLU A 36 -7.59 -12.45 6.37
C GLU A 36 -7.15 -11.60 7.57
N GLY A 37 -7.43 -10.29 7.55
CA GLY A 37 -7.15 -9.41 8.69
C GLY A 37 -5.69 -8.95 8.79
N GLU A 38 -4.88 -9.06 7.74
CA GLU A 38 -3.45 -8.70 7.77
C GLU A 38 -3.19 -7.24 8.17
N HIS A 39 -4.10 -6.33 7.82
CA HIS A 39 -4.08 -4.93 8.24
C HIS A 39 -4.19 -4.71 9.77
N LYS A 40 -4.48 -5.76 10.55
CA LYS A 40 -4.52 -5.74 12.02
C LYS A 40 -3.27 -6.35 12.65
N ASN A 41 -2.35 -6.89 11.86
CA ASN A 41 -1.10 -7.45 12.35
C ASN A 41 -0.30 -6.36 13.09
N PRO A 42 0.25 -6.63 14.30
CA PRO A 42 1.08 -5.66 15.02
C PRO A 42 2.21 -5.04 14.19
N GLU A 43 2.85 -5.80 13.30
CA GLU A 43 3.91 -5.27 12.43
C GLU A 43 3.35 -4.31 11.36
N TYR A 44 2.13 -4.56 10.87
CA TYR A 44 1.45 -3.65 9.95
C TYR A 44 1.05 -2.33 10.65
N LEU A 45 0.57 -2.42 11.89
CA LEU A 45 0.16 -1.24 12.67
C LEU A 45 1.32 -0.30 13.00
N LYS A 46 2.57 -0.81 13.03
CA LYS A 46 3.77 0.03 13.20
C LYS A 46 4.10 0.92 11.99
N LEU A 47 3.42 0.72 10.84
CA LEU A 47 3.64 1.48 9.61
C LEU A 47 2.87 2.81 9.57
N GLN A 48 1.98 3.07 10.55
CA GLN A 48 1.19 4.31 10.66
C GLN A 48 2.03 5.46 11.22
#